data_AF-A0A1W6AJ86-F1
#
_entry.id   AF-A0A1W6AJ86-F1
#
_cell.length_a   1.000
_cell.length_b   1.000
_cell.length_c   1.000
_cell.angle_alpha   90.00
_cell.angle_beta   90.00
_cell.angle_gamma   90.00
#
_symmetry.space_group_name_H-M   'P 1'
#
loop_
_entity.id
_entity.type
_entity.pdbx_description
1 polymer ?
#
loop_
_entity_poly.entity_id
_entity_poly.type
_entity_poly.pdbx_seq_one_letter_code
_entity_poly.pdbx_strand_id
1 'polypeptide(L)'
;MNVSGVYVFYTVSGVALYVGMSTNLRGRILVHLEGENEGTEVLNHYFHRVKVYLIEDENERESYEYELINELIPLFNVAGNDSMNRDFLIRIRSFLKEIISEQEQKIKELEKPRVEEEKEIESIFDSLEKQHEADK
;
A
#
# COMPACT_ATOMS: atom_id res chain seq x y z
N MET A 1 -22.32 12.87 -6.91
CA MET A 1 -21.45 14.02 -7.21
C MET A 1 -20.02 13.52 -7.17
N ASN A 2 -19.25 13.74 -8.23
CA ASN A 2 -17.81 13.51 -8.21
C ASN A 2 -17.17 14.71 -7.52
N VAL A 3 -16.32 14.46 -6.54
CA VAL A 3 -15.64 15.49 -5.76
C VAL A 3 -14.21 15.59 -6.26
N SER A 4 -13.80 16.81 -6.61
CA SER A 4 -12.46 17.14 -7.08
C SER A 4 -11.56 17.54 -5.92
N GLY A 5 -10.25 17.28 -6.06
CA GLY A 5 -9.27 17.77 -5.11
C GLY A 5 -7.95 17.02 -5.14
N VAL A 6 -7.18 17.18 -4.06
CA VAL A 6 -5.87 16.56 -3.84
C VAL A 6 -5.96 15.61 -2.65
N TYR A 7 -5.23 14.49 -2.71
CA TYR A 7 -5.14 13.52 -1.62
C TYR A 7 -3.70 13.16 -1.31
N VAL A 8 -3.45 12.79 -0.06
CA VAL A 8 -2.15 12.34 0.43
C VAL A 8 -2.31 11.06 1.22
N PHE A 9 -1.60 10.01 0.82
CA PHE A 9 -1.50 8.76 1.56
C PHE A 9 -0.34 8.79 2.55
N TYR A 10 -0.57 8.22 3.73
CA TYR A 10 0.41 8.15 4.81
C TYR A 10 0.55 6.73 5.36
N THR A 11 1.76 6.42 5.84
CA THR A 11 2.02 5.25 6.68
C THR A 11 1.35 5.40 8.05
N VAL A 12 1.35 4.31 8.83
CA VAL A 12 0.95 4.33 10.25
C VAL A 12 1.79 5.28 11.11
N SER A 13 3.06 5.48 10.75
CA SER A 13 3.97 6.42 11.42
C SER A 13 3.80 7.88 10.98
N GLY A 14 2.91 8.16 10.02
CA GLY A 14 2.65 9.51 9.53
C GLY A 14 3.59 9.99 8.43
N VAL A 15 4.41 9.11 7.85
CA VAL A 15 5.26 9.43 6.68
C VAL A 15 4.40 9.51 5.43
N ALA A 16 4.59 10.55 4.61
CA ALA A 16 3.89 10.69 3.34
C ALA A 16 4.42 9.69 2.31
N LEU A 17 3.51 8.93 1.71
CA LEU A 17 3.82 7.90 0.73
C LEU A 17 3.60 8.41 -0.69
N TYR A 18 2.45 9.05 -0.93
CA TYR A 18 2.05 9.48 -2.25
C TYR A 18 1.10 10.66 -2.16
N VAL A 19 1.28 11.62 -3.05
CA VAL A 19 0.38 12.76 -3.28
C VAL A 19 -0.18 12.63 -4.69
N GLY A 20 -1.49 12.84 -4.84
CA GLY A 20 -2.14 12.83 -6.15
C GLY A 20 -3.35 13.76 -6.20
N MET A 21 -3.73 14.19 -7.40
CA MET A 21 -4.98 14.91 -7.64
C MET A 21 -6.02 14.12 -8.45
N SER A 22 -7.29 14.52 -8.36
CA SER A 22 -8.36 13.93 -9.16
C SER A 22 -9.60 14.83 -9.28
N THR A 23 -10.37 14.67 -10.36
CA THR A 23 -11.75 15.15 -10.48
C THR A 23 -12.78 14.19 -9.87
N ASN A 24 -12.36 12.97 -9.50
CA ASN A 24 -13.15 11.97 -8.82
C ASN A 24 -12.31 11.31 -7.72
N LEU A 25 -12.18 12.01 -6.60
CA LEU A 25 -11.38 11.57 -5.45
C LEU A 25 -11.74 10.16 -4.98
N ARG A 26 -13.04 9.84 -4.85
CA ARG A 26 -13.49 8.52 -4.41
C ARG A 26 -12.98 7.42 -5.34
N GLY A 27 -13.22 7.56 -6.65
CA GLY A 27 -12.82 6.56 -7.62
C GLY A 27 -11.30 6.39 -7.64
N ARG A 28 -10.55 7.49 -7.61
CA ARG A 28 -9.09 7.43 -7.66
C ARG A 28 -8.46 6.82 -6.40
N ILE A 29 -8.98 7.18 -5.22
CA ILE A 29 -8.50 6.63 -3.95
C ILE A 29 -8.77 5.12 -3.88
N LEU A 30 -9.95 4.65 -4.32
CA LEU A 30 -10.29 3.23 -4.32
C LEU A 30 -9.34 2.41 -5.20
N VAL A 31 -9.09 2.84 -6.43
CA VAL A 31 -8.12 2.20 -7.34
C VAL A 31 -6.74 2.04 -6.69
N HIS A 32 -6.30 3.04 -5.92
CA HIS A 32 -5.03 2.97 -5.20
C HIS A 32 -5.07 2.01 -4.00
N LEU A 33 -6.18 1.94 -3.27
CA LEU A 33 -6.37 0.99 -2.16
C LEU A 33 -6.49 -0.47 -2.66
N GLU A 34 -7.04 -0.66 -3.84
CA GLU A 34 -7.16 -1.97 -4.51
C GLU A 34 -5.84 -2.39 -5.16
N GLY A 35 -4.88 -1.48 -5.30
CA GLY A 35 -3.57 -1.77 -5.89
C GLY A 35 -3.60 -1.95 -7.41
N GLU A 36 -4.65 -1.47 -8.09
CA GLU A 36 -4.86 -1.68 -9.53
C GLU A 36 -4.03 -0.75 -10.44
N ASN A 37 -3.19 0.12 -9.86
CA ASN A 37 -2.43 1.13 -10.61
C ASN A 37 -0.93 0.92 -10.45
N GLU A 38 -0.22 1.01 -11.58
CA GLU A 38 1.20 0.69 -11.70
C GLU A 38 2.02 1.52 -10.70
N GLY A 39 2.75 0.82 -9.85
CA GLY A 39 3.58 1.44 -8.83
C GLY A 39 2.90 1.78 -7.50
N THR A 40 1.57 1.62 -7.39
CA THR A 40 0.84 1.60 -6.11
C THR A 40 0.38 0.20 -5.68
N GLU A 41 0.51 -0.80 -6.56
CA GLU A 41 0.26 -2.22 -6.29
C GLU A 41 0.98 -2.77 -5.05
N VAL A 42 2.20 -2.29 -4.76
CA VAL A 42 2.99 -2.67 -3.58
C VAL A 42 2.71 -1.74 -2.39
N LEU A 43 2.11 -0.57 -2.63
CA LEU A 43 1.95 0.49 -1.64
C LEU A 43 0.61 0.45 -0.92
N ASN A 44 -0.40 -0.17 -1.54
CA ASN A 44 -1.76 -0.20 -1.00
C ASN A 44 -1.80 -0.76 0.43
N HIS A 45 -1.01 -1.79 0.73
CA HIS A 45 -0.88 -2.38 2.06
C HIS A 45 -0.26 -1.45 3.12
N TYR A 46 0.44 -0.39 2.69
CA TYR A 46 1.06 0.59 3.57
C TYR A 46 0.22 1.86 3.77
N PHE A 47 -0.88 2.01 3.04
CA PHE A 47 -1.80 3.14 3.18
C PHE A 47 -2.63 2.97 4.46
N HIS A 48 -2.24 3.70 5.52
CA HIS A 48 -2.95 3.68 6.80
C HIS A 48 -3.92 4.86 6.96
N ARG A 49 -3.58 6.01 6.36
CA ARG A 49 -4.40 7.22 6.43
C ARG A 49 -4.36 7.96 5.10
N VAL A 50 -5.51 8.47 4.70
CA VAL A 50 -5.64 9.42 3.59
C VAL A 50 -6.10 10.77 4.12
N LYS A 51 -5.43 11.85 3.70
CA LYS A 51 -5.91 13.23 3.87
C LYS A 51 -6.39 13.74 2.52
N VAL A 52 -7.52 14.43 2.51
CA VAL A 52 -8.14 14.93 1.28
C VAL A 52 -8.39 16.43 1.41
N TYR A 53 -8.07 17.18 0.37
CA TYR A 53 -8.33 18.61 0.22
C TYR A 53 -9.29 18.80 -0.94
N LEU A 54 -10.44 19.42 -0.68
CA LEU A 54 -11.46 19.65 -1.69
C LEU A 54 -11.11 20.93 -2.45
N ILE A 55 -10.84 20.79 -3.74
CA ILE A 55 -10.41 21.90 -4.61
C ILE A 55 -11.10 21.73 -5.95
N GLU A 56 -11.90 22.74 -6.32
CA GLU A 56 -12.71 22.71 -7.55
C GLU A 56 -11.93 23.22 -8.76
N ASP A 57 -11.18 24.31 -8.60
CA ASP A 57 -10.39 24.90 -9.67
C ASP A 57 -9.22 23.98 -10.04
N GLU A 58 -9.03 23.78 -11.34
CA GLU A 58 -7.99 22.87 -11.85
C GLU A 58 -6.59 23.42 -11.62
N ASN A 59 -6.37 24.73 -11.81
CA ASN A 59 -5.05 25.33 -11.63
C ASN A 59 -4.66 25.36 -10.15
N GLU A 60 -5.61 25.68 -9.27
CA GLU A 60 -5.40 25.61 -7.83
C GLU A 60 -5.05 24.19 -7.39
N ARG A 61 -5.75 23.19 -7.92
CA ARG A 61 -5.49 21.78 -7.60
C ARG A 61 -4.11 21.31 -8.07
N GLU A 62 -3.69 21.70 -9.27
CA GLU A 62 -2.36 21.38 -9.81
C GLU A 62 -1.26 22.07 -9.00
N SER A 63 -1.43 23.36 -8.68
CA SER A 63 -0.49 24.11 -7.84
C SER A 63 -0.36 23.48 -6.45
N TYR A 64 -1.49 23.10 -5.84
CA TYR A 64 -1.51 22.52 -4.49
C TYR A 64 -0.92 21.10 -4.44
N GLU A 65 -1.14 20.28 -5.47
CA GLU A 65 -0.47 18.99 -5.62
C GLU A 65 1.05 19.16 -5.68
N TYR A 66 1.51 20.07 -6.53
CA TYR A 66 2.94 20.36 -6.69
C TYR A 66 3.58 20.87 -5.38
N GLU A 67 2.92 21.79 -4.67
CA GLU A 67 3.39 22.28 -3.36
C GLU A 67 3.51 21.15 -2.35
N LEU A 68 2.49 20.29 -2.22
CA LEU A 68 2.51 19.16 -1.30
C LEU A 68 3.60 18.14 -1.63
N ILE A 69 3.88 17.89 -2.91
CA ILE A 69 4.98 17.00 -3.32
C ILE A 69 6.32 17.57 -2.85
N ASN A 70 6.55 18.86 -3.01
CA ASN A 70 7.82 19.50 -2.65
C ASN A 70 7.97 19.75 -1.14
N GLU A 71 6.86 19.94 -0.41
CA GLU A 71 6.89 20.10 1.05
C GLU A 71 7.03 18.76 1.77
N LEU A 72 6.25 17.75 1.36
CA LEU A 72 6.18 16.47 2.07
C LEU A 72 7.20 15.45 1.59
N ILE A 73 7.74 15.64 0.38
CA ILE A 73 8.71 14.74 -0.25
C ILE A 73 8.22 13.28 -0.15
N PRO A 74 7.02 12.97 -0.67
CA PRO A 74 6.43 11.66 -0.53
C PRO A 74 7.30 10.61 -1.22
N LEU A 75 7.50 9.46 -0.55
CA LEU A 75 8.48 8.44 -0.95
C LEU A 75 8.30 7.91 -2.39
N PHE A 76 7.10 8.01 -2.95
CA PHE A 76 6.76 7.37 -4.22
C PHE A 76 6.35 8.34 -5.34
N ASN A 77 6.36 9.65 -5.14
CA ASN A 77 6.25 10.61 -6.25
C ASN A 77 7.62 10.77 -6.91
N VAL A 78 7.76 10.24 -8.13
CA VAL A 78 9.01 10.33 -8.93
C VAL A 78 9.05 11.58 -9.82
N ALA A 79 7.90 12.17 -10.11
CA ALA A 79 7.75 13.39 -10.90
C ALA A 79 7.23 14.54 -10.04
N GLY A 80 7.59 15.78 -10.40
CA GLY A 80 7.14 17.00 -9.73
C GLY A 80 7.91 17.36 -8.44
N ASN A 81 8.97 16.63 -8.10
CA ASN A 81 9.85 16.96 -6.99
C ASN A 81 11.09 17.70 -7.51
N ASP A 82 11.13 19.00 -7.30
CA ASP A 82 12.22 19.87 -7.75
C ASP A 82 13.36 19.93 -6.73
N SER A 83 13.07 19.56 -5.48
CA SER A 83 14.03 19.58 -4.37
C SER A 83 14.98 18.38 -4.35
N MET A 84 14.57 17.23 -4.92
CA MET A 84 15.36 16.00 -4.93
C MET A 84 15.71 15.56 -6.35
N ASN A 85 16.96 15.11 -6.53
CA ASN A 85 17.39 14.54 -7.80
C ASN A 85 16.55 13.30 -8.15
N ARG A 86 15.89 13.31 -9.31
CA ARG A 86 15.06 12.21 -9.82
C ARG A 86 15.76 10.86 -9.78
N ASP A 87 17.06 10.80 -10.11
CA ASP A 87 17.84 9.56 -10.08
C ASP A 87 18.01 9.03 -8.67
N PHE A 88 18.13 9.92 -7.68
CA PHE A 88 18.21 9.54 -6.27
C PHE A 88 16.87 8.97 -5.78
N LEU A 89 15.75 9.58 -6.14
CA LEU A 89 14.41 9.07 -5.81
C LEU A 89 14.17 7.69 -6.43
N ILE A 90 14.58 7.50 -7.69
CA ILE A 90 14.49 6.20 -8.36
C ILE A 90 15.30 5.14 -7.59
N ARG A 91 16.54 5.47 -7.18
CA ARG A 91 17.39 4.55 -6.41
C ARG A 91 16.80 4.18 -5.06
N ILE A 92 16.30 5.17 -4.30
CA ILE A 92 15.62 4.90 -3.02
C ILE A 92 14.42 3.99 -3.24
N ARG A 93 13.60 4.26 -4.26
CA ARG A 93 12.43 3.44 -4.56
C ARG A 93 12.80 2.00 -4.88
N SER A 94 13.84 1.78 -5.70
CA SER A 94 14.32 0.44 -6.01
C SER A 94 14.83 -0.29 -4.76
N PHE A 95 15.59 0.40 -3.92
CA PHE A 95 16.09 -0.15 -2.66
C PHE A 95 14.95 -0.52 -1.70
N LEU A 96 13.93 0.33 -1.56
CA LEU A 96 12.76 0.03 -0.73
C LEU A 96 11.97 -1.18 -1.27
N LYS A 97 11.80 -1.28 -2.60
CA LYS A 97 11.15 -2.46 -3.22
C LYS A 97 11.90 -3.75 -2.93
N GLU A 98 13.23 -3.73 -2.99
CA GLU A 98 14.08 -4.88 -2.68
C GLU A 98 13.91 -5.30 -1.20
N ILE A 99 14.00 -4.35 -0.27
CA ILE A 99 13.78 -4.62 1.16
C ILE A 99 12.40 -5.21 1.39
N ILE A 100 11.34 -4.62 0.84
CA ILE A 100 9.96 -5.10 1.03
C ILE A 100 9.84 -6.55 0.53
N SER A 101 10.33 -6.84 -0.67
CA SER A 101 10.33 -8.19 -1.24
C SER A 101 11.07 -9.20 -0.36
N GLU A 102 12.25 -8.84 0.18
CA GLU A 102 12.99 -9.72 1.09
C GLU A 102 12.21 -10.00 2.39
N GLN A 103 11.54 -9.00 2.96
CA GLN A 103 10.74 -9.19 4.17
C GLN A 103 9.52 -10.06 3.90
N GLU A 104 8.85 -9.90 2.76
CA GLU A 104 7.72 -10.74 2.35
C GLU A 104 8.13 -12.21 2.22
N GLN A 105 9.30 -12.50 1.63
CA GLN A 105 9.81 -13.88 1.57
C GLN A 105 10.09 -14.45 2.97
N LYS A 106 10.72 -13.68 3.85
CA LYS A 106 11.00 -14.10 5.24
C LYS A 106 9.71 -14.39 6.01
N ILE A 107 8.70 -13.54 5.88
CA ILE A 107 7.39 -13.76 6.50
C ILE A 107 6.78 -15.07 5.99
N LYS A 108 6.80 -15.28 4.67
CA LYS A 108 6.27 -16.51 4.06
C LYS A 108 7.02 -17.78 4.51
N GLU A 109 8.33 -17.69 4.70
CA GLU A 109 9.14 -18.79 5.27
C GLU A 109 8.77 -19.07 6.73
N LEU A 110 8.52 -18.04 7.53
CA LEU A 110 8.08 -18.18 8.92
C LEU A 110 6.64 -18.71 9.05
N GLU A 111 5.78 -18.45 8.06
CA GLU A 111 4.41 -18.97 8.04
C GLU A 111 4.31 -20.45 7.63
N LYS A 112 5.26 -20.98 6.86
CA LYS A 112 5.27 -22.39 6.41
C LYS A 112 5.19 -23.42 7.55
N PRO A 113 6.05 -23.37 8.59
CA PRO A 113 5.99 -24.30 9.72
C PRO A 113 4.62 -24.30 10.40
N ARG A 114 4.03 -23.11 10.56
CA ARG A 114 2.72 -22.95 11.21
C ARG A 114 1.60 -23.61 10.41
N VAL A 115 1.62 -23.48 9.09
CA VAL A 115 0.63 -24.14 8.20
C VAL A 115 0.80 -25.66 8.20
N GLU A 116 2.03 -26.16 8.31
CA GLU A 116 2.31 -27.60 8.41
C GLU A 116 1.81 -28.16 9.75
N GLU A 117 2.08 -27.47 10.86
CA GLU A 117 1.56 -27.82 12.18
C GLU A 117 0.03 -27.81 12.25
N GLU A 118 -0.63 -26.79 11.68
CA GLU A 118 -2.10 -26.70 11.65
C GLU A 118 -2.72 -27.87 10.86
N LYS A 119 -2.14 -28.25 9.72
CA LYS A 119 -2.59 -29.42 8.92
C LYS A 119 -2.35 -30.75 9.65
N GLU A 120 -1.24 -30.88 10.35
CA GLU A 120 -0.91 -32.09 11.09
C GLU A 120 -1.91 -32.27 12.25
N ILE A 121 -2.22 -31.20 12.97
CA ILE A 121 -3.25 -31.17 14.01
C ILE A 121 -4.63 -31.53 13.44
N GLU A 122 -5.03 -30.91 12.32
CA GLU A 122 -6.32 -31.19 11.66
C GLU A 122 -6.43 -32.68 11.25
N SER A 123 -5.35 -33.27 10.72
CA SER A 123 -5.31 -34.69 10.37
C SER A 123 -5.45 -35.63 11.58
N ILE A 124 -4.92 -35.23 12.74
CA ILE A 124 -5.06 -35.98 14.00
C ILE A 124 -6.52 -35.94 14.46
N PHE A 125 -7.17 -34.77 14.41
CA PHE A 125 -8.59 -34.64 14.77
C PHE A 125 -9.50 -35.48 13.86
N ASP A 126 -9.31 -35.41 12.54
CA ASP A 126 -10.05 -36.24 11.57
C ASP A 126 -9.90 -37.74 11.83
N SER A 127 -8.71 -38.17 12.25
CA SER A 127 -8.42 -39.57 12.55
C SER A 127 -9.11 -40.04 13.84
N LEU A 128 -9.15 -39.18 14.85
CA LEU A 128 -9.84 -39.45 16.13
C LEU A 128 -11.36 -39.53 15.95
N GLU A 129 -11.95 -38.64 15.15
CA GLU A 129 -13.40 -38.69 14.86
C GLU A 129 -13.79 -39.98 14.14
N LYS A 130 -13.01 -40.41 13.14
CA LYS A 130 -13.26 -41.67 12.43
C LYS A 130 -13.15 -42.91 13.31
N GLN A 131 -12.23 -42.94 14.28
CA GLN A 131 -12.17 -44.03 15.25
C GLN A 131 -13.40 -44.04 16.17
N HIS A 132 -13.85 -42.87 16.61
CA HIS A 132 -15.01 -42.74 17.49
C HIS A 132 -16.34 -43.10 16.82
N GLU A 133 -16.45 -42.95 15.50
CA GLU A 133 -17.60 -43.43 14.71
C GLU A 133 -17.56 -44.94 14.44
N ALA A 134 -16.38 -45.55 14.34
CA ALA A 134 -16.22 -46.98 14.10
C ALA A 134 -16.47 -47.85 15.35
N ASP A 135 -16.32 -47.27 16.54
CA ASP A 135 -16.54 -47.94 17.84
C ASP A 135 -17.99 -47.82 18.37
N LYS A 136 -18.92 -47.25 17.60
CA LYS A 136 -20.37 -47.18 17.89
C LYS A 136 -21.16 -48.24 17.13
#